data_AF-A0A8C7BAR5-F1
#
_entry.id   AF-A0A8C7BAR5-F1
#
_cell.length_a   1.000
_cell.length_b   1.000
_cell.length_c   1.000
_cell.angle_alpha   90.00
_cell.angle_beta   90.00
_cell.angle_gamma   90.00
#
_symmetry.space_group_name_H-M   'P 1'
#
loop_
_entity.id
_entity.type
_entity.pdbx_description
1 polymer ?
#
loop_
_entity_poly.entity_id
_entity_poly.type
_entity_poly.pdbx_seq_one_letter_code
_entity_poly.pdbx_strand_id
1 'polypeptide(L)'
;MLPLVVLLLGSASCGSAQLIFNITRSVEYTACNESVIIPCFVNNVEATNINEMYVKWKLKGKDIFTFNGALQKTTHGDKFKSTKIIPQKLLTGIASLEMDKEEAVVGNYTCEVTELSREGETIIELKYRIVSWFSPNENILIVIFPILAVLLSWGQFGIVTIKYKSSLVKEKTILLFVGGLVLTIVVIVGAILFVPGEYSTKNSCGLGLIVIPTVILILLQYCVFIIGVWISPFTIAILILQVLGYVLSVVGLSLCVSECNPVHGPLLISGLGIIALAELLGLVYMKLVASNQKTIQPPRSN
;
A
#
# COMPACT_ATOMS: atom_id res chain seq x y z
N MET A 1 34.62 -19.32 -77.66
CA MET A 1 33.54 -18.35 -77.43
C MET A 1 32.40 -19.06 -76.71
N LEU A 2 32.46 -19.14 -75.37
CA LEU A 2 31.31 -19.26 -74.48
C LEU A 2 31.80 -19.20 -73.00
N PRO A 3 31.96 -18.00 -72.42
CA PRO A 3 31.82 -17.84 -70.99
C PRO A 3 30.88 -16.67 -70.73
N LEU A 4 29.58 -16.87 -70.99
CA LEU A 4 28.55 -15.87 -70.65
C LEU A 4 27.45 -16.45 -69.73
N VAL A 5 27.43 -17.76 -69.50
CA VAL A 5 26.34 -18.42 -68.74
C VAL A 5 26.62 -18.52 -67.23
N VAL A 6 27.86 -18.28 -66.79
CA VAL A 6 28.24 -18.41 -65.36
C VAL A 6 28.14 -17.09 -64.59
N LEU A 7 27.99 -15.94 -65.26
CA LEU A 7 28.00 -14.63 -64.60
C LEU A 7 26.63 -14.15 -64.07
N LEU A 8 25.53 -14.84 -64.37
CA LEU A 8 24.18 -14.40 -63.99
C LEU A 8 23.57 -15.15 -62.79
N LEU A 9 24.32 -16.06 -62.16
CA LEU A 9 23.86 -16.81 -60.98
C LEU A 9 24.44 -16.29 -59.64
N GLY A 10 25.20 -15.20 -59.66
CA GLY A 10 25.93 -14.69 -58.49
C GLY A 10 25.34 -13.47 -57.77
N SER A 11 24.24 -12.89 -58.24
CA SER A 11 23.72 -11.61 -57.72
C SER A 11 22.27 -11.66 -57.27
N ALA A 12 21.92 -12.67 -56.47
CA ALA A 12 20.69 -12.70 -55.71
C ALA A 12 20.99 -13.00 -54.23
N SER A 13 21.96 -12.30 -53.65
CA SER A 13 22.02 -12.11 -52.20
C SER A 13 20.89 -11.15 -51.81
N CYS A 14 19.69 -11.71 -51.67
CA CYS A 14 18.54 -11.06 -51.07
C CYS A 14 18.88 -10.84 -49.59
N GLY A 15 19.56 -9.73 -49.28
CA GLY A 15 19.77 -9.31 -47.90
C GLY A 15 18.41 -8.97 -47.31
N SER A 16 17.86 -9.87 -46.50
CA SER A 16 16.67 -9.55 -45.72
C SER A 16 17.06 -8.43 -44.75
N ALA A 17 16.54 -7.23 -44.98
CA ALA A 17 16.74 -6.12 -44.06
C ALA A 17 16.05 -6.48 -42.73
N GLN A 18 16.83 -6.53 -41.64
CA GLN A 18 16.32 -6.88 -40.32
C GLN A 18 15.69 -5.67 -39.64
N LEU A 19 14.64 -5.89 -38.85
CA LEU A 19 14.09 -4.84 -38.00
C LEU A 19 15.04 -4.54 -36.83
N ILE A 20 15.27 -3.25 -36.57
CA ILE A 20 16.18 -2.75 -35.54
C ILE A 20 15.35 -2.29 -34.35
N PHE A 21 15.61 -2.86 -33.17
CA PHE A 21 14.88 -2.55 -31.95
C PHE A 21 15.65 -1.58 -31.07
N ASN A 22 14.93 -0.71 -30.36
CA ASN A 22 15.48 -0.01 -29.20
C ASN A 22 15.46 -0.96 -28.00
N ILE A 23 16.65 -1.35 -27.54
CA ILE A 23 16.81 -2.41 -26.56
C ILE A 23 16.50 -1.89 -25.16
N THR A 24 15.42 -2.39 -24.57
CA THR A 24 15.11 -2.23 -23.14
C THR A 24 15.47 -3.52 -22.42
N ARG A 25 16.43 -3.48 -21.49
CA ARG A 25 16.92 -4.70 -20.80
C ARG A 25 15.88 -5.30 -19.87
N SER A 26 15.23 -4.46 -19.07
CA SER A 26 14.25 -4.90 -18.09
C SER A 26 13.25 -3.80 -17.76
N VAL A 27 12.08 -4.21 -17.30
CA VAL A 27 11.06 -3.33 -16.73
C VAL A 27 10.63 -3.86 -15.38
N GLU A 28 10.39 -2.94 -14.45
CA GLU A 28 9.96 -3.24 -13.09
C GLU A 28 8.51 -2.85 -12.90
N TYR A 29 7.75 -3.68 -12.18
CA TYR A 29 6.41 -3.35 -11.69
C TYR A 29 6.30 -3.70 -10.21
N THR A 30 5.32 -3.09 -9.55
CA THR A 30 5.09 -3.18 -8.10
C THR A 30 3.64 -3.60 -7.82
N ALA A 31 3.33 -3.88 -6.55
CA ALA A 31 1.95 -4.13 -6.10
C ALA A 31 0.96 -3.02 -6.50
N CYS A 32 1.46 -1.79 -6.67
CA CYS A 32 0.67 -0.60 -6.96
C CYS A 32 0.31 -0.41 -8.44
N ASN A 33 0.95 -1.15 -9.35
CA ASN A 33 0.60 -1.08 -10.76
C ASN A 33 -0.75 -1.79 -10.99
N GLU A 34 -1.69 -1.13 -11.66
CA GLU A 34 -2.95 -1.77 -12.11
C GLU A 34 -2.68 -2.67 -13.32
N SER A 35 -1.95 -2.14 -14.30
CA SER A 35 -1.51 -2.83 -15.51
C SER A 35 0.00 -2.76 -15.67
N VAL A 36 0.57 -3.73 -16.38
CA VAL A 36 1.99 -3.80 -16.72
C VAL A 36 2.15 -3.54 -18.21
N ILE A 37 3.08 -2.66 -18.57
CA ILE A 37 3.46 -2.39 -19.96
C ILE A 37 4.89 -2.86 -20.19
N ILE A 38 5.06 -3.81 -21.10
CA ILE A 38 6.37 -4.29 -21.55
C ILE A 38 6.71 -3.55 -22.85
N PRO A 39 7.72 -2.67 -22.86
CA PRO A 39 8.04 -1.84 -24.00
C PRO A 39 8.66 -2.68 -25.13
N CYS A 40 8.23 -2.39 -26.35
CA CYS A 40 8.86 -2.90 -27.55
C CYS A 40 8.81 -1.83 -28.63
N PHE A 41 9.99 -1.37 -29.05
CA PHE A 41 10.15 -0.25 -29.97
C PHE A 41 11.04 -0.66 -31.15
N VAL A 42 10.55 -0.44 -32.35
CA VAL A 42 11.21 -0.71 -33.63
C VAL A 42 11.57 0.63 -34.28
N ASN A 43 12.83 0.82 -34.63
CA ASN A 43 13.35 2.12 -35.08
C ASN A 43 13.19 2.36 -36.58
N ASN A 44 13.12 1.31 -37.39
CA ASN A 44 13.16 1.36 -38.86
C ASN A 44 11.91 0.76 -39.52
N VAL A 45 10.74 1.02 -38.93
CA VAL A 45 9.44 0.67 -39.54
C VAL A 45 9.19 1.55 -40.76
N GLU A 46 8.84 0.92 -41.87
CA GLU A 46 8.47 1.62 -43.12
C GLU A 46 7.03 1.28 -43.56
N ALA A 47 6.34 0.43 -42.79
CA ALA A 47 4.97 0.03 -43.04
C ALA A 47 4.05 1.25 -43.15
N THR A 48 3.24 1.28 -44.21
CA THR A 48 2.22 2.31 -44.41
C THR A 48 0.85 1.85 -43.95
N ASN A 49 0.65 0.53 -43.84
CA ASN A 49 -0.60 -0.09 -43.47
C ASN A 49 -0.38 -1.17 -42.40
N ILE A 50 -1.23 -1.19 -41.38
CA ILE A 50 -1.17 -2.19 -40.30
C ILE A 50 -1.33 -3.62 -40.81
N ASN A 51 -1.92 -3.80 -41.99
CA ASN A 51 -2.10 -5.10 -42.63
C ASN A 51 -0.76 -5.80 -42.96
N GLU A 52 0.32 -5.03 -43.07
CA GLU A 52 1.68 -5.50 -43.35
C GLU A 52 2.42 -5.98 -42.09
N MET A 53 1.81 -5.77 -40.92
CA MET A 53 2.43 -6.01 -39.62
C MET A 53 1.93 -7.30 -38.98
N TYR A 54 2.85 -8.06 -38.41
CA TYR A 54 2.56 -9.21 -37.55
C TYR A 54 3.37 -9.08 -36.27
N VAL A 55 2.75 -9.34 -35.12
CA VAL A 55 3.41 -9.25 -33.81
C VAL A 55 3.18 -10.53 -33.02
N LYS A 56 4.24 -11.05 -32.40
CA LYS A 56 4.15 -12.10 -31.39
C LYS A 56 4.82 -11.62 -30.11
N TRP A 57 4.17 -11.93 -29.00
CA TRP A 57 4.77 -11.88 -27.70
C TRP A 57 4.87 -13.28 -27.13
N LYS A 58 6.06 -13.65 -26.68
CA LYS A 58 6.37 -14.97 -26.15
C LYS A 58 6.85 -14.87 -24.71
N LEU A 59 6.42 -15.83 -23.89
CA LEU A 59 6.97 -16.05 -22.56
C LEU A 59 7.50 -17.48 -22.51
N LYS A 60 8.78 -17.66 -22.17
CA LYS A 60 9.45 -18.98 -22.16
C LYS A 60 9.26 -19.75 -23.49
N GLY A 61 9.33 -19.02 -24.62
CA GLY A 61 9.19 -19.57 -25.97
C GLY A 61 7.77 -19.92 -26.42
N LYS A 62 6.74 -19.68 -25.59
CA LYS A 62 5.32 -19.90 -25.96
C LYS A 62 4.64 -18.57 -26.26
N ASP A 63 3.89 -18.53 -27.36
CA ASP A 63 3.09 -17.37 -27.75
C ASP A 63 2.00 -17.11 -26.69
N ILE A 64 2.07 -15.94 -26.06
CA ILE A 64 1.07 -15.46 -25.09
C ILE A 64 0.11 -14.45 -25.70
N PHE A 65 0.54 -13.76 -26.76
CA PHE A 65 -0.25 -12.81 -27.52
C PHE A 65 0.26 -12.77 -28.96
N THR A 66 -0.66 -12.70 -29.91
CA THR A 66 -0.34 -12.46 -31.32
C THR A 66 -1.31 -11.46 -31.93
N PHE A 67 -0.82 -10.64 -32.84
CA PHE A 67 -1.62 -9.76 -33.68
C PHE A 67 -1.26 -10.02 -35.14
N ASN A 68 -2.27 -10.36 -35.94
CA ASN A 68 -2.15 -10.51 -37.38
C ASN A 68 -2.84 -9.33 -38.06
N GLY A 69 -2.05 -8.42 -38.62
CA GLY A 69 -2.54 -7.25 -39.33
C GLY A 69 -3.39 -7.59 -40.55
N ALA A 70 -2.99 -8.57 -41.36
CA ALA A 70 -3.71 -8.95 -42.58
C ALA A 70 -5.14 -9.44 -42.30
N LEU A 71 -5.34 -10.09 -41.15
CA LEU A 71 -6.65 -10.56 -40.69
C LEU A 71 -7.31 -9.62 -39.67
N GLN A 72 -6.60 -8.55 -39.28
CA GLN A 72 -6.93 -7.67 -38.15
C GLN A 72 -7.41 -8.44 -36.91
N LYS A 73 -6.71 -9.53 -36.59
CA LYS A 73 -7.12 -10.49 -35.56
C LYS A 73 -6.07 -10.59 -34.47
N THR A 74 -6.50 -10.47 -33.21
CA THR A 74 -5.70 -10.81 -32.04
C THR A 74 -5.98 -12.24 -31.60
N THR A 75 -4.93 -12.93 -31.13
CA THR A 75 -5.08 -14.23 -30.47
C THR A 75 -4.33 -14.20 -29.15
N HIS A 76 -4.97 -14.71 -28.11
CA HIS A 76 -4.49 -14.65 -26.73
C HIS A 76 -4.21 -16.05 -26.22
N GLY A 77 -3.13 -16.21 -25.45
CA GLY A 77 -2.85 -17.42 -24.70
C GLY A 77 -3.94 -17.71 -23.66
N ASP A 78 -4.05 -18.96 -23.20
CA ASP A 78 -5.12 -19.37 -22.28
C ASP A 78 -5.12 -18.62 -20.95
N LYS A 79 -3.93 -18.28 -20.44
CA LYS A 79 -3.73 -17.56 -19.16
C LYS A 79 -3.47 -16.06 -19.33
N PHE A 80 -3.61 -15.53 -20.54
CA PHE A 80 -3.16 -14.18 -20.91
C PHE A 80 -4.27 -13.43 -21.67
N LYS A 81 -5.50 -13.43 -21.13
CA LYS A 81 -6.67 -12.88 -21.83
C LYS A 81 -6.73 -11.36 -21.80
N SER A 82 -6.08 -10.72 -20.83
CA SER A 82 -6.01 -9.25 -20.71
C SER A 82 -4.99 -8.60 -21.67
N THR A 83 -4.11 -9.41 -22.27
CA THR A 83 -3.02 -8.93 -23.12
C THR A 83 -3.53 -8.13 -24.32
N LYS A 84 -2.97 -6.94 -24.55
CA LYS A 84 -3.32 -6.10 -25.69
C LYS A 84 -2.13 -5.27 -26.16
N ILE A 85 -2.19 -4.85 -27.41
CA ILE A 85 -1.33 -3.82 -27.99
C ILE A 85 -2.22 -2.74 -28.59
N ILE A 86 -1.64 -1.62 -29.02
CA ILE A 86 -2.36 -0.59 -29.77
C ILE A 86 -1.96 -0.71 -31.25
N PRO A 87 -2.77 -1.36 -32.12
CA PRO A 87 -2.35 -1.68 -33.48
C PRO A 87 -1.90 -0.48 -34.30
N GLN A 88 -2.55 0.67 -34.14
CA GLN A 88 -2.20 1.90 -34.86
C GLN A 88 -0.80 2.43 -34.52
N LYS A 89 -0.29 2.14 -33.31
CA LYS A 89 1.06 2.56 -32.92
C LYS A 89 2.16 1.67 -33.53
N LEU A 90 1.80 0.54 -34.15
CA LEU A 90 2.76 -0.30 -34.88
C LEU A 90 3.39 0.45 -36.06
N LEU A 91 2.64 1.32 -36.73
CA LEU A 91 3.13 2.16 -37.83
C LEU A 91 4.20 3.16 -37.36
N THR A 92 4.18 3.51 -36.07
CA THR A 92 5.21 4.34 -35.42
C THR A 92 6.29 3.51 -34.73
N GLY A 93 6.31 2.19 -34.95
CA GLY A 93 7.29 1.28 -34.37
C GLY A 93 7.01 0.87 -32.92
N ILE A 94 5.83 1.12 -32.36
CA ILE A 94 5.52 0.77 -30.97
C ILE A 94 4.68 -0.52 -30.95
N ALA A 95 5.30 -1.61 -30.49
CA ALA A 95 4.70 -2.93 -30.33
C ALA A 95 4.57 -3.36 -28.85
N SER A 96 4.59 -2.39 -27.93
CA SER A 96 4.52 -2.61 -26.48
C SER A 96 3.28 -3.41 -26.07
N LEU A 97 3.47 -4.39 -25.20
CA LEU A 97 2.42 -5.25 -24.64
C LEU A 97 1.90 -4.67 -23.34
N GLU A 98 0.59 -4.49 -23.25
CA GLU A 98 -0.11 -4.15 -22.02
C GLU A 98 -0.87 -5.39 -21.51
N MET A 99 -0.82 -5.65 -20.22
CA MET A 99 -1.58 -6.73 -19.57
C MET A 99 -1.95 -6.36 -18.14
N ASP A 100 -2.98 -7.01 -17.61
CA ASP A 100 -3.36 -6.87 -16.20
C ASP A 100 -2.27 -7.44 -15.30
N LYS A 101 -2.07 -6.82 -14.13
CA LYS A 101 -1.05 -7.24 -13.16
C LYS A 101 -1.21 -8.71 -12.76
N GLU A 102 -2.44 -9.20 -12.65
CA GLU A 102 -2.78 -10.56 -12.22
C GLU A 102 -2.28 -11.63 -13.21
N GLU A 103 -2.15 -11.27 -14.49
CA GLU A 103 -1.60 -12.14 -15.54
C GLU A 103 -0.09 -11.92 -15.77
N ALA A 104 0.50 -10.88 -15.17
CA ALA A 104 1.91 -10.55 -15.30
C ALA A 104 2.79 -11.57 -14.56
N VAL A 105 3.65 -12.28 -15.29
CA VAL A 105 4.53 -13.32 -14.75
C VAL A 105 5.99 -12.88 -14.89
N VAL A 106 6.72 -12.82 -13.78
CA VAL A 106 8.15 -12.49 -13.77
C VAL A 106 8.94 -13.43 -14.70
N GLY A 107 9.77 -12.85 -15.57
CA GLY A 107 10.60 -13.60 -16.50
C GLY A 107 10.92 -12.85 -17.79
N ASN A 108 11.51 -13.57 -18.75
CA ASN A 108 11.92 -13.03 -20.03
C ASN A 108 10.80 -13.12 -21.06
N TYR A 109 10.39 -11.96 -21.55
CA TYR A 109 9.43 -11.80 -22.62
C TYR A 109 10.16 -11.49 -23.93
N THR A 110 9.77 -12.17 -25.00
CA THR A 110 10.29 -11.90 -26.35
C THR A 110 9.22 -11.19 -27.15
N CYS A 111 9.55 -10.02 -27.68
CA CYS A 111 8.77 -9.31 -28.68
C CYS A 111 9.33 -9.65 -30.07
N GLU A 112 8.54 -10.26 -30.93
CA GLU A 112 8.86 -10.54 -32.32
C GLU A 112 7.93 -9.71 -33.20
N VAL A 113 8.50 -8.92 -34.10
CA VAL A 113 7.76 -8.10 -35.05
C VAL A 113 8.18 -8.51 -36.45
N THR A 114 7.19 -8.63 -37.34
CA THR A 114 7.38 -8.89 -38.76
C THR A 114 6.68 -7.80 -39.54
N GLU A 115 7.40 -7.20 -40.48
CA GLU A 115 6.90 -6.25 -41.47
C GLU A 115 7.17 -6.83 -42.87
N LEU A 116 6.13 -7.30 -43.56
CA LEU A 116 6.27 -8.03 -44.83
C LEU A 116 7.27 -9.20 -44.70
N SER A 117 8.47 -9.06 -45.27
CA SER A 117 9.57 -10.03 -45.20
C SER A 117 10.67 -9.68 -44.19
N ARG A 118 10.61 -8.48 -43.59
CA ARG A 118 11.55 -8.02 -42.56
C ARG A 118 11.08 -8.52 -41.21
N GLU A 119 11.97 -9.15 -40.46
CA GLU A 119 11.67 -9.66 -39.13
C GLU A 119 12.72 -9.20 -38.12
N GLY A 120 12.36 -9.24 -36.85
CA GLY A 120 13.32 -9.17 -35.77
C GLY A 120 12.66 -9.36 -34.43
N GLU A 121 13.50 -9.58 -33.42
CA GLU A 121 13.04 -9.81 -32.07
C GLU A 121 13.92 -9.09 -31.04
N THR A 122 13.34 -8.83 -29.88
CA THR A 122 14.04 -8.31 -28.70
C THR A 122 13.50 -8.97 -27.44
N ILE A 123 14.35 -9.09 -26.42
CA ILE A 123 14.01 -9.73 -25.15
C ILE A 123 14.03 -8.68 -24.05
N ILE A 124 12.96 -8.65 -23.25
CA ILE A 124 12.80 -7.76 -22.11
C ILE A 124 12.51 -8.61 -20.87
N GLU A 125 13.28 -8.41 -19.81
CA GLU A 125 13.04 -9.06 -18.52
C GLU A 125 12.02 -8.27 -17.69
N LEU A 126 10.89 -8.89 -17.35
CA LEU A 126 9.92 -8.32 -16.43
C LEU A 126 10.28 -8.71 -14.99
N LYS A 127 10.50 -7.72 -14.13
CA LYS A 127 10.86 -7.88 -12.72
C LYS A 127 9.78 -7.35 -11.80
N TYR A 128 9.52 -8.08 -10.72
CA TYR A 128 8.69 -7.57 -9.63
C TYR A 128 9.58 -6.92 -8.57
N ARG A 129 9.30 -5.65 -8.25
CA ARG A 129 10.01 -4.91 -7.20
C ARG A 129 9.13 -4.76 -5.97
N ILE A 130 9.60 -5.28 -4.85
CA ILE A 130 8.95 -5.10 -3.54
C ILE A 130 9.27 -3.68 -3.06
N VAL A 131 8.22 -2.89 -2.82
CA VAL A 131 8.32 -1.54 -2.27
C VAL A 131 7.57 -1.52 -0.94
N SER A 132 8.23 -1.05 0.12
CA SER A 132 7.60 -0.89 1.44
C SER A 132 6.52 0.17 1.39
N TRP A 133 5.35 -0.12 1.96
CA TRP A 133 4.22 0.80 1.98
C TRP A 133 4.52 2.04 2.83
N PHE A 134 5.00 1.85 4.07
CA PHE A 134 5.56 2.92 4.90
C PHE A 134 7.05 2.72 5.09
N SER A 135 7.77 3.80 5.37
CA SER A 135 9.18 3.70 5.77
C SER A 135 9.34 2.93 7.09
N PRO A 136 10.51 2.33 7.36
CA PRO A 136 10.75 1.60 8.62
C PRO A 136 10.47 2.44 9.87
N ASN A 137 10.84 3.72 9.85
CA ASN A 137 10.63 4.64 10.97
C ASN A 137 9.14 4.91 11.20
N GLU A 138 8.38 5.10 10.12
CA GLU A 138 6.93 5.30 10.19
C GLU A 138 6.21 4.06 10.71
N ASN A 139 6.57 2.87 10.22
CA ASN A 139 6.00 1.60 10.71
C ASN A 139 6.19 1.44 12.23
N ILE A 140 7.38 1.77 12.74
CA ILE A 140 7.68 1.73 14.17
C ILE A 140 6.75 2.68 14.94
N LEU A 141 6.57 3.91 14.48
CA LEU A 141 5.73 4.91 15.14
C LEU A 141 4.24 4.53 15.13
N ILE A 142 3.75 4.01 13.99
CA ILE A 142 2.36 3.54 13.84
C ILE A 142 2.02 2.44 14.85
N VAL A 143 2.99 1.57 15.17
CA VAL A 143 2.79 0.49 16.15
C VAL A 143 3.01 0.96 17.59
N ILE A 144 4.03 1.77 17.85
CA ILE A 144 4.37 2.19 19.21
C ILE A 144 3.34 3.15 19.81
N PHE A 145 2.86 4.15 19.07
CA PHE A 145 1.93 5.15 19.63
C PHE A 145 0.63 4.55 20.18
N PRO A 146 -0.08 3.67 19.46
CA PRO A 146 -1.27 2.99 20.00
C PRO A 146 -0.97 2.12 21.21
N ILE A 147 0.12 1.35 21.19
CA ILE A 147 0.52 0.50 22.33
C ILE A 147 0.78 1.40 23.56
N LEU A 148 1.51 2.49 23.38
CA LEU A 148 1.77 3.45 24.44
C LEU A 148 0.47 4.06 24.98
N ALA A 149 -0.44 4.49 24.10
CA ALA A 149 -1.73 5.05 24.51
C ALA A 149 -2.57 4.06 25.32
N VAL A 150 -2.61 2.78 24.92
CA VAL A 150 -3.28 1.70 25.65
C VAL A 150 -2.65 1.49 27.03
N LEU A 151 -1.32 1.44 27.12
CA LEU A 151 -0.62 1.31 28.41
C LEU A 151 -0.90 2.48 29.36
N LEU A 152 -0.92 3.71 28.83
CA LEU A 152 -1.24 4.92 29.58
C LEU A 152 -2.69 4.87 30.10
N SER A 153 -3.64 4.43 29.27
CA SER A 153 -5.04 4.24 29.67
C SER A 153 -5.20 3.23 30.82
N TRP A 154 -4.48 2.10 30.76
CA TRP A 154 -4.44 1.14 31.88
C TRP A 154 -3.85 1.75 33.16
N GLY A 155 -2.83 2.61 33.03
CA GLY A 155 -2.28 3.37 34.16
C GLY A 155 -3.35 4.25 34.84
N GLN A 156 -4.18 4.92 34.05
CA GLN A 156 -5.26 5.77 34.57
C GLN A 156 -6.35 4.94 35.27
N PHE A 157 -6.74 3.82 34.67
CA PHE A 157 -7.64 2.85 35.28
C PHE A 157 -7.11 2.34 36.64
N GLY A 158 -5.81 2.05 36.73
CA GLY A 158 -5.15 1.67 37.98
C GLY A 158 -5.30 2.72 39.09
N ILE A 159 -5.12 4.02 38.77
CA ILE A 159 -5.32 5.11 39.74
C ILE A 159 -6.77 5.15 40.23
N VAL A 160 -7.73 5.04 39.32
CA VAL A 160 -9.17 5.07 39.66
C VAL A 160 -9.53 3.92 40.60
N THR A 161 -9.12 2.69 40.29
CA THR A 161 -9.47 1.49 41.08
C THR A 161 -8.84 1.47 42.47
N ILE A 162 -7.60 1.95 42.63
CA ILE A 162 -6.91 1.98 43.93
C ILE A 162 -7.55 3.02 44.86
N LYS A 163 -7.92 4.19 44.33
CA LYS A 163 -8.28 5.34 45.15
C LYS A 163 -9.80 5.54 45.34
N TYR A 164 -10.62 5.16 44.36
CA TYR A 164 -12.06 5.45 44.36
C TYR A 164 -12.88 4.15 44.53
N LYS A 165 -12.77 3.55 45.71
CA LYS A 165 -13.42 2.28 46.07
C LYS A 165 -14.87 2.51 46.56
N SER A 166 -15.79 2.85 45.67
CA SER A 166 -17.20 3.13 46.00
C SER A 166 -18.18 2.16 45.29
N SER A 167 -19.36 1.93 45.88
CA SER A 167 -20.39 1.01 45.34
C SER A 167 -20.99 1.47 44.01
N LEU A 168 -21.10 2.79 43.77
CA LEU A 168 -21.56 3.39 42.50
C LEU A 168 -20.55 3.20 41.36
N VAL A 169 -19.32 2.83 41.71
CA VAL A 169 -18.16 2.72 40.82
C VAL A 169 -18.06 1.33 40.18
N LYS A 170 -18.75 0.31 40.73
CA LYS A 170 -18.63 -1.08 40.24
C LYS A 170 -19.01 -1.26 38.78
N GLU A 171 -20.16 -0.75 38.33
CA GLU A 171 -20.62 -0.95 36.95
C GLU A 171 -19.75 -0.20 35.93
N LYS A 172 -19.44 1.08 36.19
CA LYS A 172 -18.56 1.88 35.32
C LYS A 172 -17.12 1.36 35.29
N THR A 173 -16.62 0.81 36.40
CA THR A 173 -15.30 0.16 36.45
C THR A 173 -15.28 -1.16 35.68
N ILE A 174 -16.37 -1.94 35.71
CA ILE A 174 -16.50 -3.13 34.84
C ILE A 174 -16.46 -2.71 33.37
N LEU A 175 -17.20 -1.67 32.99
CA LEU A 175 -17.18 -1.14 31.62
C LEU A 175 -15.76 -0.71 31.19
N LEU A 176 -15.04 0.02 32.05
CA LEU A 176 -13.66 0.43 31.79
C LEU A 176 -12.73 -0.77 31.60
N PHE A 177 -12.87 -1.80 32.43
CA PHE A 177 -12.05 -3.00 32.34
C PHE A 177 -12.33 -3.80 31.07
N VAL A 178 -13.61 -4.05 30.76
CA VAL A 178 -14.02 -4.78 29.56
C VAL A 178 -13.64 -4.01 28.30
N GLY A 179 -13.92 -2.71 28.25
CA GLY A 179 -13.56 -1.85 27.11
C GLY A 179 -12.04 -1.78 26.90
N GLY A 180 -11.27 -1.64 27.98
CA GLY A 180 -9.81 -1.66 27.93
C GLY A 180 -9.24 -2.98 27.43
N LEU A 181 -9.84 -4.11 27.84
CA LEU A 181 -9.41 -5.46 27.42
C LEU A 181 -9.79 -5.77 25.97
N VAL A 182 -10.98 -5.34 25.52
CA VAL A 182 -11.35 -5.44 24.10
C VAL A 182 -10.39 -4.61 23.25
N LEU A 183 -10.11 -3.37 23.67
CA LEU A 183 -9.20 -2.50 22.96
C LEU A 183 -7.77 -3.08 22.86
N THR A 184 -7.21 -3.63 23.94
CA THR A 184 -5.88 -4.25 23.90
C THR A 184 -5.83 -5.40 22.90
N ILE A 185 -6.83 -6.29 22.92
CA ILE A 185 -6.91 -7.43 21.99
C ILE A 185 -6.95 -6.92 20.55
N VAL A 186 -7.81 -5.94 20.25
CA VAL A 186 -7.96 -5.44 18.88
C VAL A 186 -6.68 -4.75 18.40
N VAL A 187 -6.03 -3.92 19.23
CA VAL A 187 -4.77 -3.25 18.88
C VAL A 187 -3.63 -4.26 18.69
N ILE A 188 -3.54 -5.31 19.51
CA ILE A 188 -2.52 -6.36 19.35
C ILE A 188 -2.75 -7.14 18.05
N VAL A 189 -3.99 -7.53 17.76
CA VAL A 189 -4.34 -8.20 16.49
C VAL A 189 -4.03 -7.28 15.31
N GLY A 190 -4.36 -6.00 15.40
CA GLY A 190 -4.03 -4.98 14.41
C GLY A 190 -2.52 -4.89 14.15
N ALA A 191 -1.71 -4.84 15.21
CA ALA A 191 -0.25 -4.80 15.11
C ALA A 191 0.35 -6.08 14.50
N ILE A 192 -0.22 -7.26 14.80
CA ILE A 192 0.22 -8.53 14.19
C ILE A 192 -0.15 -8.59 12.71
N LEU A 193 -1.31 -8.06 12.33
CA LEU A 193 -1.74 -7.99 10.92
C LEU A 193 -0.97 -6.94 10.13
N PHE A 194 -0.59 -5.84 10.78
CA PHE A 194 0.25 -4.78 10.23
C PHE A 194 1.72 -5.20 10.20
N VAL A 195 2.04 -6.16 9.34
CA VAL A 195 3.42 -6.60 9.12
C VAL A 195 4.13 -5.59 8.21
N PRO A 196 5.26 -5.00 8.62
CA PRO A 196 6.03 -4.09 7.78
C PRO A 196 6.35 -4.75 6.43
N GLY A 197 5.88 -4.16 5.34
CA GLY A 197 5.98 -4.77 4.02
C GLY A 197 5.29 -3.95 2.94
N GLU A 198 4.99 -4.62 1.83
CA GLU A 198 4.27 -4.03 0.71
C GLU A 198 2.79 -3.72 1.03
N TYR A 199 2.16 -2.90 0.20
CA TYR A 199 0.74 -2.65 0.29
C TYR A 199 -0.03 -3.95 0.05
N SER A 200 -0.90 -4.32 0.99
CA SER A 200 -1.71 -5.53 0.91
C SER A 200 -2.99 -5.35 1.71
N THR A 201 -4.06 -6.02 1.32
CA THR A 201 -5.34 -6.03 2.05
C THR A 201 -5.16 -6.40 3.52
N LYS A 202 -4.22 -7.31 3.84
CA LYS A 202 -3.87 -7.69 5.21
C LYS A 202 -3.31 -6.50 6.00
N ASN A 203 -2.36 -5.78 5.41
CA ASN A 203 -1.69 -4.65 6.04
C ASN A 203 -2.67 -3.47 6.23
N SER A 204 -3.51 -3.17 5.23
CA SER A 204 -4.54 -2.13 5.33
C SER A 204 -5.57 -2.44 6.41
N CYS A 205 -5.99 -3.70 6.53
CA CYS A 205 -6.89 -4.14 7.59
C CYS A 205 -6.24 -4.00 8.98
N GLY A 206 -4.97 -4.41 9.12
CA GLY A 206 -4.21 -4.23 10.36
C GLY A 206 -4.12 -2.76 10.78
N LEU A 207 -3.82 -1.87 9.82
CA LEU A 207 -3.80 -0.43 10.06
C LEU A 207 -5.17 0.11 10.51
N GLY A 208 -6.26 -0.33 9.87
CA GLY A 208 -7.61 0.02 10.28
C GLY A 208 -7.96 -0.44 11.69
N LEU A 209 -7.56 -1.66 12.08
CA LEU A 209 -7.74 -2.21 13.42
C LEU A 209 -6.89 -1.51 14.48
N ILE A 210 -5.81 -0.83 14.09
CA ILE A 210 -5.04 0.01 15.00
C ILE A 210 -5.77 1.34 15.25
N VAL A 211 -6.28 1.97 14.18
CA VAL A 211 -6.76 3.35 14.21
C VAL A 211 -8.21 3.46 14.65
N ILE A 212 -9.12 2.68 14.05
CA ILE A 212 -10.56 2.82 14.29
C ILE A 212 -10.93 2.61 15.77
N PRO A 213 -10.38 1.61 16.48
CA PRO A 213 -10.70 1.38 17.88
C PRO A 213 -10.18 2.46 18.84
N THR A 214 -9.33 3.39 18.40
CA THR A 214 -8.87 4.49 19.26
C THR A 214 -10.01 5.40 19.74
N VAL A 215 -11.18 5.37 19.09
CA VAL A 215 -12.40 6.01 19.63
C VAL A 215 -12.79 5.45 21.01
N ILE A 216 -12.50 4.18 21.27
CA ILE A 216 -12.73 3.55 22.58
C ILE A 216 -11.84 4.20 23.63
N LEU A 217 -10.59 4.59 23.30
CA LEU A 217 -9.73 5.34 24.24
C LEU A 217 -10.39 6.65 24.68
N ILE A 218 -10.99 7.40 23.77
CA ILE A 218 -11.69 8.65 24.09
C ILE A 218 -12.84 8.39 25.08
N LEU A 219 -13.62 7.34 24.84
CA LEU A 219 -14.72 6.95 25.73
C LEU A 219 -14.21 6.51 27.11
N LEU A 220 -13.16 5.69 27.16
CA LEU A 220 -12.53 5.25 28.40
C LEU A 220 -11.98 6.45 29.19
N GLN A 221 -11.29 7.37 28.51
CA GLN A 221 -10.72 8.58 29.09
C GLN A 221 -11.79 9.47 29.71
N TYR A 222 -12.89 9.68 29.00
CA TYR A 222 -14.05 10.41 29.52
C TYR A 222 -14.62 9.76 30.79
N CYS A 223 -14.81 8.43 30.79
CA CYS A 223 -15.29 7.70 31.96
C CYS A 223 -14.35 7.82 33.16
N VAL A 224 -13.04 7.74 32.94
CA VAL A 224 -12.02 7.92 33.99
C VAL A 224 -12.13 9.31 34.64
N PHE A 225 -12.25 10.37 33.84
CA PHE A 225 -12.35 11.74 34.36
C PHE A 225 -13.62 11.99 35.18
N ILE A 226 -14.77 11.46 34.73
CA ILE A 226 -16.04 11.53 35.47
C ILE A 226 -15.93 10.86 36.84
N ILE A 227 -15.26 9.71 36.92
CA ILE A 227 -15.18 8.94 38.18
C ILE A 227 -14.15 9.53 39.14
N GLY A 228 -12.99 9.96 38.63
CA GLY A 228 -11.85 10.32 39.47
C GLY A 228 -11.78 11.78 39.92
N VAL A 229 -11.83 12.72 38.97
CA VAL A 229 -11.38 14.11 39.20
C VAL A 229 -12.49 15.14 38.95
N TRP A 230 -13.64 14.72 38.44
CA TRP A 230 -14.71 15.58 37.91
C TRP A 230 -14.28 16.39 36.68
N ILE A 231 -15.27 16.81 35.87
CA ILE A 231 -14.99 17.58 34.65
C ILE A 231 -14.49 18.98 35.02
N SER A 232 -13.22 19.25 34.72
CA SER A 232 -12.59 20.56 34.79
C SER A 232 -12.29 21.08 33.37
N PRO A 233 -12.10 22.40 33.16
CA PRO A 233 -11.74 22.94 31.85
C PRO A 233 -10.47 22.29 31.27
N PHE A 234 -9.53 21.87 32.11
CA PHE A 234 -8.34 21.15 31.68
C PHE A 234 -8.66 19.75 31.13
N THR A 235 -9.54 18.99 31.80
CA THR A 235 -9.99 17.68 31.29
C THR A 235 -10.76 17.81 29.97
N ILE A 236 -11.55 18.88 29.81
CA ILE A 236 -12.24 19.18 28.54
C ILE A 236 -11.22 19.44 27.43
N ALA A 237 -10.17 20.24 27.70
CA ALA A 237 -9.12 20.50 26.73
C ALA A 237 -8.38 19.22 26.29
N ILE A 238 -8.11 18.30 27.22
CA ILE A 238 -7.50 16.99 26.90
C ILE A 238 -8.43 16.18 25.96
N LEU A 239 -9.73 16.12 26.27
CA LEU A 239 -10.69 15.38 25.44
C LEU A 239 -10.81 15.98 24.04
N ILE A 240 -10.83 17.31 23.92
CA ILE A 240 -10.83 18.00 22.60
C ILE A 240 -9.57 17.64 21.82
N LEU A 241 -8.39 17.67 22.46
CA LEU A 241 -7.13 17.30 21.83
C LEU A 241 -7.17 15.84 21.33
N GLN A 242 -7.73 14.93 22.12
CA GLN A 242 -7.86 13.52 21.74
C GLN A 242 -8.81 13.31 20.56
N VAL A 243 -9.93 14.04 20.51
CA VAL A 243 -10.86 14.04 19.37
C VAL A 243 -10.18 14.57 18.11
N LEU A 244 -9.41 15.66 18.21
CA LEU A 244 -8.64 16.18 17.08
C LEU A 244 -7.61 15.16 16.58
N GLY A 245 -6.89 14.51 17.49
CA GLY A 245 -5.96 13.43 17.15
C GLY A 245 -6.65 12.26 16.43
N TYR A 246 -7.84 11.87 16.91
CA TYR A 246 -8.65 10.85 16.26
C TYR A 246 -9.07 11.23 14.84
N VAL A 247 -9.61 12.43 14.64
CA VAL A 247 -10.00 12.91 13.30
C VAL A 247 -8.81 12.91 12.35
N LEU A 248 -7.65 13.42 12.79
CA LEU A 248 -6.42 13.40 11.98
C LEU A 248 -5.98 11.96 11.64
N SER A 249 -6.07 11.03 12.59
CA SER A 249 -5.73 9.63 12.36
C SER A 249 -6.68 8.93 11.38
N VAL A 250 -7.99 9.18 11.47
CA VAL A 250 -8.99 8.59 10.56
C VAL A 250 -8.86 9.17 9.16
N VAL A 251 -8.66 10.48 9.04
CA VAL A 251 -8.39 11.11 7.74
C VAL A 251 -7.09 10.57 7.15
N GLY A 252 -6.03 10.49 7.95
CA GLY A 252 -4.75 9.88 7.54
C GLY A 252 -4.92 8.44 7.06
N LEU A 253 -5.68 7.61 7.78
CA LEU A 253 -6.01 6.24 7.39
C LEU A 253 -6.72 6.21 6.04
N SER A 254 -7.75 7.03 5.85
CA SER A 254 -8.53 7.06 4.60
C SER A 254 -7.67 7.41 3.39
N LEU A 255 -6.76 8.38 3.54
CA LEU A 255 -5.84 8.79 2.49
C LEU A 255 -4.80 7.69 2.21
N CYS A 256 -4.27 7.04 3.25
CA CYS A 256 -3.30 5.96 3.09
C CYS A 256 -3.92 4.71 2.43
N VAL A 257 -5.18 4.37 2.72
CA VAL A 257 -5.84 3.20 2.11
C VAL A 257 -6.32 3.48 0.69
N SER A 258 -6.59 4.74 0.35
CA SER A 258 -7.04 5.15 -0.99
C SER A 258 -5.90 5.17 -2.02
N GLU A 259 -4.66 5.40 -1.58
CA GLU A 259 -3.49 5.47 -2.45
C GLU A 259 -2.45 4.41 -2.08
N CYS A 260 -1.95 3.69 -3.09
CA CYS A 260 -0.96 2.64 -2.85
C CYS A 260 0.42 3.19 -2.38
N ASN A 261 0.70 4.47 -2.64
CA ASN A 261 1.86 5.18 -2.06
C ASN A 261 1.36 6.20 -1.02
N PRO A 262 1.62 6.01 0.29
CA PRO A 262 1.00 6.80 1.33
C PRO A 262 1.78 8.10 1.53
N VAL A 263 1.54 9.09 0.66
CA VAL A 263 2.10 10.44 0.79
C VAL A 263 1.67 11.10 2.12
N HIS A 264 0.52 10.68 2.66
CA HIS A 264 -0.09 11.22 3.87
C HIS A 264 0.15 10.38 5.14
N GLY A 265 1.10 9.45 5.13
CA GLY A 265 1.49 8.66 6.31
C GLY A 265 1.82 9.50 7.57
N PRO A 266 2.54 10.63 7.45
CA PRO A 266 2.81 11.51 8.59
C PRO A 266 1.55 12.09 9.26
N LEU A 267 0.47 12.31 8.49
CA LEU A 267 -0.80 12.81 9.03
C LEU A 267 -1.41 11.78 9.98
N LEU A 268 -1.46 10.51 9.57
CA LEU A 268 -1.90 9.40 10.41
C LEU A 268 -1.08 9.31 11.71
N ILE A 269 0.25 9.35 11.57
CA ILE A 269 1.20 9.21 12.68
C ILE A 269 1.04 10.37 13.67
N SER A 270 0.89 11.60 13.18
CA SER A 270 0.66 12.76 14.03
C SER A 270 -0.65 12.64 14.82
N GLY A 271 -1.73 12.15 14.22
CA GLY A 271 -2.99 11.88 14.90
C GLY A 271 -2.86 10.86 16.03
N LEU A 272 -2.17 9.74 15.76
CA LEU A 272 -1.87 8.72 16.77
C LEU A 272 -0.97 9.27 17.91
N GLY A 273 0.02 10.09 17.56
CA GLY A 273 0.89 10.75 18.53
C GLY A 273 0.13 11.73 19.44
N ILE A 274 -0.82 12.50 18.89
CA ILE A 274 -1.68 13.40 19.65
C ILE A 274 -2.56 12.61 20.64
N ILE A 275 -3.12 11.47 20.21
CA ILE A 275 -3.89 10.59 21.11
C ILE A 275 -3.01 10.10 22.27
N ALA A 276 -1.80 9.60 21.99
CA ALA A 276 -0.88 9.14 23.03
C ALA A 276 -0.47 10.28 24.00
N LEU A 277 -0.27 11.49 23.47
CA LEU A 277 0.01 12.67 24.28
C LEU A 277 -1.17 13.04 25.19
N ALA A 278 -2.41 12.99 24.68
CA ALA A 278 -3.60 13.25 25.47
C ALA A 278 -3.75 12.25 26.64
N GLU A 279 -3.51 10.96 26.39
CA GLU A 279 -3.48 9.92 27.44
C GLU A 279 -2.38 10.17 28.48
N LEU A 280 -1.20 10.63 28.04
CA LEU A 280 -0.10 10.96 28.95
C LEU A 280 -0.46 12.14 29.85
N LEU A 281 -1.03 13.21 29.28
CA LEU A 281 -1.49 14.38 30.01
C LEU A 281 -2.61 14.01 31.01
N GLY A 282 -3.54 13.14 30.59
CA GLY A 282 -4.59 12.59 31.46
C GLY A 282 -4.04 11.87 32.67
N LEU A 283 -3.07 10.97 32.45
CA LEU A 283 -2.39 10.24 33.53
C LEU A 283 -1.64 11.16 34.49
N VAL A 284 -0.87 12.12 33.97
CA VAL A 284 -0.13 13.09 34.79
C VAL A 284 -1.09 13.92 35.64
N TYR A 285 -2.17 14.42 35.05
CA TYR A 285 -3.18 15.21 35.75
C TYR A 285 -3.85 14.42 36.87
N MET A 286 -4.28 13.19 36.58
CA MET A 286 -4.87 12.28 37.56
C MET A 286 -3.91 12.04 38.74
N LYS A 287 -2.62 11.83 38.48
CA LYS A 287 -1.61 11.62 39.52
C LYS A 287 -1.43 12.87 40.40
N LEU A 288 -1.37 14.06 39.81
CA LEU A 288 -1.21 15.33 40.53
C LEU A 288 -2.42 15.65 41.41
N VAL A 289 -3.63 15.56 40.85
CA VAL A 289 -4.86 15.77 41.63
C VAL A 289 -5.02 14.72 42.71
N ALA A 290 -4.65 13.46 42.41
CA ALA A 290 -4.70 12.40 43.39
C ALA A 290 -3.74 12.63 44.57
N SER A 291 -2.56 13.23 44.32
CA SER A 291 -1.60 13.58 45.38
C SER A 291 -2.09 14.69 46.29
N ASN A 292 -2.74 15.72 45.74
CA ASN A 292 -3.18 16.90 46.49
C ASN A 292 -4.32 16.62 47.49
N GLN A 293 -5.08 15.53 47.34
CA GLN A 293 -6.14 15.17 48.29
C GLN A 293 -5.63 14.48 49.59
N LYS A 294 -4.35 14.11 49.69
CA LYS A 294 -3.79 13.46 50.90
C LYS A 294 -3.54 14.41 52.09
N THR A 295 -3.80 15.71 51.98
CA THR A 295 -3.42 16.72 53.00
C THR A 295 -4.52 17.11 54.00
N ILE A 296 -5.69 16.46 54.00
CA ILE A 296 -6.69 16.71 55.05
C ILE A 296 -6.35 15.85 56.28
N GLN A 297 -5.67 16.46 57.26
CA GLN A 297 -5.41 15.85 58.57
C GLN A 297 -6.73 15.48 59.28
N PRO A 298 -6.80 14.33 59.98
CA PRO A 298 -7.92 14.06 60.86
C PRO A 298 -7.96 15.09 62.00
N PRO A 299 -9.14 15.49 62.49
CA PRO A 299 -9.24 16.46 63.57
C PRO A 299 -8.56 15.92 64.83
N ARG A 300 -7.68 16.71 65.44
CA ARG A 300 -7.16 16.43 66.78
C ARG A 300 -8.34 16.41 67.75
N SER A 301 -8.58 15.26 68.39
CA SER A 301 -9.43 15.21 69.57
C SER A 301 -8.69 15.92 70.71
N ASN A 302 -9.29 16.98 71.25
CA ASN A 302 -8.94 17.50 72.57
C ASN A 302 -9.43 16.56 73.66
#